data_AF-A0A5B8JWL1-F1
#
_entry.id   AF-A0A5B8JWL1-F1
#
_cell.length_a   1.000
_cell.length_b   1.000
_cell.length_c   1.000
_cell.angle_alpha   90.00
_cell.angle_beta   90.00
_cell.angle_gamma   90.00
#
_symmetry.space_group_name_H-M   'P 1'
#
loop_
_entity.id
_entity.type
_entity.pdbx_description
1 polymer ?
#
loop_
_entity_poly.entity_id
_entity_poly.type
_entity_poly.pdbx_seq_one_letter_code
_entity_poly.pdbx_strand_id
1 'polypeptide(L)'
;MSRKYKILTTLLSLFSVVFLSSCKDSGNEIRNSLSKIVDNKFDYIEKEDNLEVKRTEKILNDLLDKVFADNIVQKTEFLNNQNNKNYQNEQLKKLKFMFEQCQNEIGLISDPNEQKKKEIEFYEKNIFPFYSENWYFILKNLNIFYVHFYDWLTIPENQDLNSSHSEEFLESLKNLKLPDDTWLTSSLLDKLEEGEESAESYSNYIFYLSKGKIIFRIKIDKNSTKNNKLEIEPWIWYFSFSKTNNISIKLISNILHSAYVHGDQIGYDRFESDLVKKLRYGVPSKIILKIKDNYEI
;
A
#
# COMPACT_ATOMS: atom_id res chain seq x y z
N MET A 1 65.12 60.36 31.10
CA MET A 1 64.82 60.90 29.76
C MET A 1 63.45 60.37 29.33
N SER A 2 62.43 61.18 29.58
CA SER A 2 61.66 61.96 28.58
C SER A 2 60.47 61.20 28.00
N ARG A 3 59.30 61.52 28.57
CA ARG A 3 57.94 61.26 28.08
C ARG A 3 57.76 61.69 26.62
N LYS A 4 56.99 60.91 25.85
CA LYS A 4 55.97 61.46 24.93
C LYS A 4 54.69 60.63 25.04
N TYR A 5 53.59 61.36 25.16
CA TYR A 5 52.20 60.92 25.34
C TYR A 5 51.46 60.80 24.00
N LYS A 6 50.23 60.24 24.09
CA LYS A 6 49.05 60.30 23.19
C LYS A 6 48.92 59.06 22.28
N ILE A 7 47.77 58.39 22.11
CA ILE A 7 46.35 58.80 22.21
C ILE A 7 45.52 57.72 22.91
N LEU A 8 44.56 58.20 23.68
CA LEU A 8 43.39 57.54 24.24
C LEU A 8 42.28 57.47 23.17
N THR A 9 41.79 56.29 22.81
CA THR A 9 40.41 56.10 22.35
C THR A 9 39.88 54.77 22.86
N THR A 10 39.13 54.89 23.94
CA THR A 10 38.09 54.00 24.48
C THR A 10 37.07 53.55 23.43
N LEU A 11 36.59 52.30 23.53
CA LEU A 11 35.15 51.96 23.59
C LEU A 11 34.94 50.42 23.67
N LEU A 12 34.22 50.00 24.72
CA LEU A 12 33.48 48.73 24.92
C LEU A 12 34.29 47.41 24.96
N SER A 13 34.12 46.50 25.92
CA SER A 13 33.00 46.23 26.84
C SER A 13 33.50 45.57 28.13
N LEU A 14 33.04 46.15 29.25
CA LEU A 14 32.95 45.50 30.57
C LEU A 14 31.84 44.43 30.56
N PHE A 15 31.90 43.51 31.53
CA PHE A 15 30.86 42.54 31.95
C PHE A 15 30.75 41.28 31.06
N SER A 16 30.72 40.03 31.52
CA SER A 16 30.65 39.42 32.86
C SER A 16 31.10 37.96 32.78
N VAL A 17 31.70 37.45 33.85
CA VAL A 17 31.68 36.02 34.18
C VAL A 17 30.22 35.64 34.46
N VAL A 18 29.64 34.71 33.70
CA VAL A 18 28.43 34.00 34.10
C VAL A 18 28.65 32.51 33.89
N PHE A 19 28.41 31.80 35.00
CA PHE A 19 28.50 30.37 35.19
C PHE A 19 27.82 29.55 34.08
N LEU A 20 28.52 28.54 33.58
CA LEU A 20 27.91 27.42 32.85
C LEU A 20 27.16 26.55 33.86
N SER A 21 25.91 26.90 34.17
CA SER A 21 24.99 25.99 34.84
C SER A 21 24.43 24.98 33.82
N SER A 22 24.82 23.73 34.01
CA SER A 22 24.29 22.54 33.36
C SER A 22 22.77 22.44 33.56
N CYS A 23 21.97 22.80 32.55
CA CYS A 23 20.57 22.41 32.47
C CYS A 23 20.47 20.93 32.09
N LYS A 24 20.72 20.05 33.07
CA LYS A 24 20.44 18.62 32.98
C LYS A 24 19.84 18.18 34.31
N ASP A 25 18.61 18.63 34.60
CA ASP A 25 17.69 17.88 35.48
C ASP A 25 16.27 18.47 35.66
N SER A 26 15.93 19.62 35.08
CA SER A 26 14.58 20.19 35.26
C SER A 26 13.45 19.40 34.57
N GLY A 27 13.76 18.56 33.57
CA GLY A 27 12.75 17.75 32.88
C GLY A 27 12.23 16.56 33.69
N ASN A 28 13.07 15.98 34.57
CA ASN A 28 12.71 14.82 35.37
C ASN A 28 11.85 15.21 36.59
N GLU A 29 12.14 16.35 37.23
CA GLU A 29 11.32 16.85 38.34
C GLU A 29 9.92 17.31 37.89
N ILE A 30 9.82 17.89 36.69
CA ILE A 30 8.52 18.25 36.10
C ILE A 30 7.72 17.00 35.72
N ARG A 31 8.34 15.96 35.11
CA ARG A 31 7.66 14.68 34.86
C ARG A 31 7.20 13.99 36.15
N ASN A 32 8.03 13.99 37.19
CA ASN A 32 7.71 13.35 38.47
C ASN A 32 6.65 14.11 39.28
N SER A 33 6.52 15.43 39.09
CA SER A 33 5.44 16.22 39.72
C SER A 33 4.12 16.07 38.95
N LEU A 34 4.16 16.06 37.61
CA LEU A 34 2.98 15.78 36.78
C LEU A 34 2.44 14.36 36.99
N SER A 35 3.30 13.34 37.09
CA SER A 35 2.87 11.95 37.33
C SER A 35 2.26 11.71 38.72
N LYS A 36 2.42 12.66 39.66
CA LYS A 36 1.75 12.64 40.98
C LYS A 36 0.37 13.32 40.95
N ILE A 37 0.11 14.13 39.92
CA ILE A 37 -1.15 14.88 39.75
C ILE A 37 -2.08 14.14 38.76
N VAL A 38 -1.50 13.43 37.78
CA VAL A 38 -2.25 12.56 36.87
C VAL A 38 -2.56 11.25 37.60
N ASP A 39 -3.84 11.05 37.91
CA ASP A 39 -4.32 9.77 38.42
C ASP A 39 -4.40 8.78 37.25
N ASN A 40 -3.36 7.96 37.10
CA ASN A 40 -3.26 6.93 36.07
C ASN A 40 -4.41 5.90 36.15
N LYS A 41 -5.25 5.93 37.19
CA LYS A 41 -6.50 5.14 37.28
C LYS A 41 -7.54 5.56 36.24
N PHE A 42 -7.43 6.76 35.69
CA PHE A 42 -8.26 7.26 34.59
C PHE A 42 -7.54 7.25 33.24
N ASP A 43 -6.34 6.66 33.15
CA ASP A 43 -5.69 6.45 31.85
C ASP A 43 -6.53 5.44 31.06
N TYR A 44 -7.32 5.97 30.12
CA TYR A 44 -7.98 5.15 29.12
C TYR A 44 -6.92 4.65 28.14
N ILE A 45 -6.39 3.47 28.41
CA ILE A 45 -5.60 2.71 27.44
C ILE A 45 -6.61 2.06 26.50
N GLU A 46 -6.88 2.72 25.38
CA GLU A 46 -7.63 2.10 24.29
C GLU A 46 -6.91 0.81 23.90
N LYS A 47 -7.58 -0.34 24.02
CA LYS A 47 -6.98 -1.61 23.60
C LYS A 47 -6.60 -1.50 22.13
N GLU A 48 -5.37 -1.87 21.80
CA GLU A 48 -4.77 -1.76 20.47
C GLU A 48 -5.66 -2.39 19.37
N ASP A 49 -6.32 -3.51 19.69
CA ASP A 49 -7.32 -4.17 18.83
C ASP A 49 -8.46 -3.24 18.38
N ASN A 50 -8.90 -2.31 19.25
CA ASN A 50 -9.98 -1.36 18.93
C ASN A 50 -9.50 -0.30 17.92
N LEU A 51 -8.23 0.13 18.01
CA LEU A 51 -7.67 1.13 17.10
C LEU A 51 -7.53 0.58 15.68
N GLU A 52 -7.05 -0.66 15.53
CA GLU A 52 -6.90 -1.28 14.21
C GLU A 52 -8.25 -1.56 13.54
N VAL A 53 -9.26 -1.98 14.33
CA VAL A 53 -10.63 -2.16 13.85
C VAL A 53 -11.22 -0.83 13.40
N LYS A 54 -11.16 0.22 14.25
CA LYS A 54 -11.63 1.57 13.89
C LYS A 54 -10.93 2.12 12.65
N ARG A 55 -9.62 1.90 12.52
CA ARG A 55 -8.84 2.27 11.34
C ARG A 55 -9.33 1.54 10.09
N THR A 56 -9.58 0.24 10.20
CA THR A 56 -10.11 -0.57 9.10
C THR A 56 -11.49 -0.10 8.67
N GLU A 57 -12.39 0.16 9.63
CA GLU A 57 -13.72 0.71 9.36
C GLU A 57 -13.65 2.08 8.69
N LYS A 58 -12.77 2.96 9.17
CA LYS A 58 -12.52 4.27 8.57
C LYS A 58 -12.06 4.12 7.11
N ILE A 59 -11.08 3.26 6.85
CA ILE A 59 -10.58 3.00 5.48
C ILE A 59 -11.71 2.53 4.55
N LEU A 60 -12.53 1.58 5.00
CA LEU A 60 -13.64 1.06 4.21
C LEU A 60 -14.70 2.13 3.95
N ASN A 61 -15.00 2.96 4.95
CA ASN A 61 -15.93 4.08 4.79
C ASN A 61 -15.38 5.15 3.84
N ASP A 62 -14.10 5.51 3.96
CA ASP A 62 -13.44 6.46 3.04
C ASP A 62 -13.54 5.96 1.58
N LEU A 63 -13.35 4.65 1.33
CA LEU A 63 -13.57 4.05 0.02
C LEU A 63 -15.03 4.10 -0.43
N LEU A 64 -15.97 3.72 0.42
CA LEU A 64 -17.41 3.78 0.10
C LEU A 64 -17.84 5.20 -0.28
N ASP A 65 -17.38 6.20 0.47
CA ASP A 65 -17.71 7.60 0.24
C ASP A 65 -17.11 8.09 -1.09
N LYS A 66 -15.91 7.62 -1.46
CA LYS A 66 -15.33 7.92 -2.77
C LYS A 66 -16.05 7.24 -3.93
N VAL A 67 -16.50 6.00 -3.76
CA VAL A 67 -17.19 5.23 -4.81
C VAL A 67 -18.60 5.75 -5.08
N PHE A 68 -19.36 6.01 -4.01
CA PHE A 68 -20.78 6.34 -4.12
C PHE A 68 -21.07 7.84 -4.02
N ALA A 69 -20.15 8.63 -3.46
CA ALA A 69 -20.37 10.05 -3.15
C ALA A 69 -21.73 10.23 -2.45
N ASP A 70 -22.62 11.05 -3.02
CA ASP A 70 -23.94 11.34 -2.46
C ASP A 70 -25.02 10.30 -2.84
N ASN A 71 -24.68 9.24 -3.59
CA ASN A 71 -25.64 8.21 -4.02
C ASN A 71 -25.92 7.18 -2.92
N ILE A 72 -26.67 7.60 -1.91
CA ILE A 72 -27.02 6.79 -0.73
C ILE A 72 -27.80 5.52 -1.10
N VAL A 73 -28.65 5.58 -2.13
CA VAL A 73 -29.46 4.43 -2.57
C VAL A 73 -28.56 3.32 -3.10
N GLN A 74 -27.68 3.63 -4.06
CA GLN A 74 -26.74 2.64 -4.59
C GLN A 74 -25.76 2.12 -3.53
N LYS A 75 -25.27 3.00 -2.65
CA LYS A 75 -24.43 2.60 -1.51
C LYS A 75 -25.15 1.58 -0.63
N THR A 76 -26.43 1.80 -0.34
CA THR A 76 -27.24 0.92 0.50
C THR A 76 -27.49 -0.42 -0.17
N GLU A 77 -27.88 -0.43 -1.45
CA GLU A 77 -28.07 -1.67 -2.23
C GLU A 77 -26.79 -2.49 -2.32
N PHE A 78 -25.66 -1.84 -2.61
CA PHE A 78 -24.35 -2.47 -2.63
C PHE A 78 -24.01 -3.08 -1.27
N LEU A 79 -24.12 -2.34 -0.18
CA LEU A 79 -23.83 -2.86 1.16
C LEU A 79 -24.76 -3.99 1.58
N ASN A 80 -26.04 -3.95 1.21
CA ASN A 80 -26.99 -5.03 1.48
C ASN A 80 -26.53 -6.33 0.82
N ASN A 81 -26.12 -6.28 -0.44
CA ASN A 81 -25.59 -7.44 -1.15
C ASN A 81 -24.27 -7.90 -0.51
N GLN A 82 -23.32 -6.99 -0.34
CA GLN A 82 -21.98 -7.32 0.12
C GLN A 82 -21.92 -7.82 1.58
N ASN A 83 -22.90 -7.49 2.43
CA ASN A 83 -23.01 -8.03 3.80
C ASN A 83 -23.92 -9.27 3.90
N ASN A 84 -24.66 -9.63 2.85
CA ASN A 84 -25.53 -10.81 2.85
C ASN A 84 -24.68 -12.10 2.77
N LYS A 85 -24.91 -13.04 3.70
CA LYS A 85 -24.13 -14.29 3.77
C LYS A 85 -24.38 -15.25 2.61
N ASN A 86 -25.61 -15.36 2.13
CA ASN A 86 -25.91 -16.20 0.97
C ASN A 86 -25.21 -15.66 -0.27
N TYR A 87 -25.27 -14.34 -0.50
CA TYR A 87 -24.55 -13.69 -1.58
C TYR A 87 -23.04 -13.94 -1.48
N GLN A 88 -22.43 -13.74 -0.30
CA GLN A 88 -21.00 -14.01 -0.08
C GLN A 88 -20.65 -15.47 -0.43
N ASN A 89 -21.43 -16.44 0.04
CA ASN A 89 -21.17 -17.86 -0.22
C ASN A 89 -21.31 -18.20 -1.71
N GLU A 90 -22.29 -17.62 -2.40
CA GLU A 90 -22.43 -17.75 -3.86
C GLU A 90 -21.23 -17.16 -4.60
N GLN A 91 -20.76 -15.97 -4.21
CA GLN A 91 -19.59 -15.34 -4.82
C GLN A 91 -18.31 -16.14 -4.55
N LEU A 92 -18.14 -16.72 -3.37
CA LEU A 92 -17.00 -17.59 -3.07
C LEU A 92 -17.03 -18.89 -3.89
N LYS A 93 -18.20 -19.50 -4.09
CA LYS A 93 -18.36 -20.65 -5.00
C LYS A 93 -18.01 -20.27 -6.44
N LYS A 94 -18.48 -19.11 -6.90
CA LYS A 94 -18.15 -18.56 -8.22
C LYS A 94 -16.65 -18.36 -8.38
N LEU A 95 -15.98 -17.73 -7.40
CA LEU A 95 -14.54 -17.51 -7.44
C LEU A 95 -13.75 -18.84 -7.45
N LYS A 96 -14.16 -19.82 -6.64
CA LYS A 96 -13.54 -21.15 -6.65
C LYS A 96 -13.65 -21.81 -8.03
N PHE A 97 -14.85 -21.77 -8.62
CA PHE A 97 -15.08 -22.30 -9.96
C PHE A 97 -14.23 -21.57 -11.02
N MET A 98 -14.05 -20.26 -10.93
CA MET A 98 -13.18 -19.51 -11.85
C MET A 98 -11.71 -19.96 -11.76
N PHE A 99 -11.21 -20.29 -10.57
CA PHE A 99 -9.86 -20.84 -10.43
C PHE A 99 -9.75 -22.27 -11.00
N GLU A 100 -10.76 -23.12 -10.79
CA GLU A 100 -10.83 -24.46 -11.39
C GLU A 100 -10.87 -24.38 -12.93
N GLN A 101 -11.65 -23.46 -13.48
CA GLN A 101 -11.68 -23.19 -14.92
C GLN A 101 -10.31 -22.77 -15.45
N CYS A 102 -9.64 -21.83 -14.78
CA CYS A 102 -8.30 -21.40 -15.16
C CYS A 102 -7.33 -22.59 -15.20
N GLN A 103 -7.31 -23.41 -14.15
CA GLN A 103 -6.44 -24.61 -14.09
C GLN A 103 -6.72 -25.60 -15.22
N ASN A 104 -8.00 -25.84 -15.54
CA ASN A 104 -8.39 -26.72 -16.63
C ASN A 104 -7.97 -26.16 -18.00
N GLU A 105 -8.16 -24.86 -18.24
CA GLU A 105 -7.78 -24.21 -19.50
C GLU A 105 -6.27 -24.23 -19.71
N ILE A 106 -5.49 -23.88 -18.68
CA ILE A 106 -4.03 -23.84 -18.77
C ILE A 106 -3.40 -25.24 -18.78
N GLY A 107 -4.02 -26.23 -18.12
CA GLY A 107 -3.52 -27.61 -18.07
C GLY A 107 -3.52 -28.33 -19.42
N LEU A 108 -4.21 -27.78 -20.43
CA LEU A 108 -4.22 -28.27 -21.80
C LEU A 108 -3.06 -27.71 -22.66
N ILE A 109 -2.32 -26.73 -22.14
CA ILE A 109 -1.26 -26.03 -22.86
C ILE A 109 0.09 -26.67 -22.53
N SER A 110 0.84 -27.08 -23.55
CA SER A 110 2.13 -27.76 -23.35
C SER A 110 3.31 -26.82 -23.22
N ASP A 111 3.26 -25.61 -23.81
CA ASP A 111 4.33 -24.61 -23.69
C ASP A 111 4.18 -23.83 -22.38
N PRO A 112 5.15 -23.87 -21.46
CA PRO A 112 5.09 -23.15 -20.19
C PRO A 112 4.95 -21.63 -20.33
N ASN A 113 5.53 -21.03 -21.39
CA ASN A 113 5.43 -19.59 -21.61
C ASN A 113 4.02 -19.19 -22.04
N GLU A 114 3.43 -19.93 -22.97
CA GLU A 114 2.03 -19.77 -23.36
C GLU A 114 1.09 -20.02 -22.16
N GLN A 115 1.36 -21.04 -21.35
CA GLN A 115 0.61 -21.36 -20.14
C GLN A 115 0.57 -20.15 -19.18
N LYS A 116 1.75 -19.61 -18.86
CA LYS A 116 1.87 -18.43 -17.98
C LYS A 116 1.17 -17.21 -18.56
N LYS A 117 1.32 -16.95 -19.86
CA LYS A 117 0.63 -15.84 -20.53
C LYS A 117 -0.88 -15.98 -20.42
N LYS A 118 -1.42 -17.18 -20.66
CA LYS A 118 -2.86 -17.46 -20.55
C LYS A 118 -3.36 -17.35 -19.13
N GLU A 119 -2.60 -17.80 -18.15
CA GLU A 119 -2.92 -17.63 -16.74
C GLU A 119 -3.03 -16.14 -16.37
N ILE A 120 -2.05 -15.31 -16.75
CA ILE A 120 -2.08 -13.86 -16.51
C ILE A 120 -3.30 -13.23 -17.20
N GLU A 121 -3.52 -13.52 -18.48
CA GLU A 121 -4.69 -13.02 -19.22
C GLU A 121 -6.01 -13.42 -18.54
N PHE A 122 -6.11 -14.63 -18.01
CA PHE A 122 -7.29 -15.10 -17.31
C PHE A 122 -7.50 -14.32 -16.01
N TYR A 123 -6.45 -14.11 -15.22
CA TYR A 123 -6.54 -13.34 -13.98
C TYR A 123 -6.99 -11.90 -14.24
N GLU A 124 -6.38 -11.22 -15.22
CA GLU A 124 -6.72 -9.85 -15.59
C GLU A 124 -8.15 -9.70 -16.12
N LYS A 125 -8.65 -10.67 -16.91
CA LYS A 125 -9.99 -10.60 -17.50
C LYS A 125 -11.11 -11.09 -16.60
N ASN A 126 -10.83 -11.97 -15.64
CA ASN A 126 -11.86 -12.65 -14.86
C ASN A 126 -11.72 -12.38 -13.36
N ILE A 127 -10.53 -12.59 -12.80
CA ILE A 127 -10.32 -12.54 -11.34
C ILE A 127 -10.29 -11.12 -10.80
N PHE A 128 -9.55 -10.19 -11.41
CA PHE A 128 -9.51 -8.79 -10.97
C PHE A 128 -10.85 -8.05 -11.14
N PRO A 129 -11.62 -8.26 -12.22
CA PRO A 129 -12.98 -7.75 -12.31
C PRO A 129 -13.90 -8.31 -11.23
N PHE A 130 -13.78 -9.61 -10.91
CA PHE A 130 -14.50 -10.19 -9.78
C PHE A 130 -14.11 -9.49 -8.47
N TYR A 131 -12.82 -9.25 -8.23
CA TYR A 131 -12.38 -8.51 -7.03
C TYR A 131 -12.93 -7.09 -6.99
N SER A 132 -12.96 -6.41 -8.13
CA SER A 132 -13.49 -5.05 -8.27
C SER A 132 -14.99 -4.98 -7.97
N GLU A 133 -15.77 -5.93 -8.48
CA GLU A 133 -17.22 -6.02 -8.21
C GLU A 133 -17.51 -6.29 -6.72
N ASN A 134 -16.63 -7.04 -6.08
CA ASN A 134 -16.84 -7.64 -4.76
C ASN A 134 -15.90 -7.12 -3.67
N TRP A 135 -15.30 -5.96 -3.92
CA TRP A 135 -14.17 -5.45 -3.15
C TRP A 135 -14.50 -5.35 -1.66
N TYR A 136 -15.71 -4.93 -1.31
CA TYR A 136 -16.08 -4.65 0.08
C TYR A 136 -16.12 -5.93 0.90
N PHE A 137 -16.78 -6.98 0.42
CA PHE A 137 -16.77 -8.24 1.14
C PHE A 137 -15.38 -8.86 1.13
N ILE A 138 -14.62 -8.76 0.04
CA ILE A 138 -13.26 -9.33 -0.03
C ILE A 138 -12.37 -8.69 1.03
N LEU A 139 -12.34 -7.36 1.10
CA LEU A 139 -11.53 -6.63 2.07
C LEU A 139 -11.96 -6.92 3.52
N LYS A 140 -13.27 -7.06 3.78
CA LYS A 140 -13.77 -7.44 5.12
C LYS A 140 -13.46 -8.88 5.52
N ASN A 141 -13.18 -9.76 4.56
CA ASN A 141 -12.96 -11.18 4.81
C ASN A 141 -11.58 -11.64 4.31
N LEU A 142 -10.57 -10.76 4.26
CA LEU A 142 -9.22 -11.13 3.80
C LEU A 142 -8.66 -12.34 4.54
N ASN A 143 -9.05 -12.56 5.79
CA ASN A 143 -8.65 -13.71 6.61
C ASN A 143 -9.05 -15.09 6.04
N ILE A 144 -9.96 -15.17 5.05
CA ILE A 144 -10.34 -16.44 4.40
C ILE A 144 -9.44 -16.76 3.19
N PHE A 145 -8.59 -15.82 2.79
CA PHE A 145 -7.75 -15.94 1.61
C PHE A 145 -6.29 -16.21 1.97
N TYR A 146 -5.58 -16.77 1.00
CA TYR A 146 -4.13 -16.77 0.96
C TYR A 146 -3.63 -16.04 -0.27
N VAL A 147 -2.43 -15.49 -0.13
CA VAL A 147 -1.69 -14.81 -1.19
C VAL A 147 -0.96 -15.86 -1.99
N HIS A 148 -1.17 -15.83 -3.30
CA HIS A 148 -0.48 -16.69 -4.26
C HIS A 148 0.28 -15.85 -5.26
N PHE A 149 1.57 -16.15 -5.43
CA PHE A 149 2.43 -15.57 -6.45
C PHE A 149 2.02 -16.07 -7.83
N TYR A 150 1.93 -15.17 -8.82
CA TYR A 150 1.79 -15.58 -10.22
C TYR A 150 2.80 -14.94 -11.17
N ASP A 151 3.39 -13.79 -10.82
CA ASP A 151 4.44 -13.18 -11.63
C ASP A 151 5.26 -12.15 -10.83
N TRP A 152 6.44 -11.79 -11.36
CA TRP A 152 7.18 -10.63 -10.86
C TRP A 152 6.55 -9.34 -11.39
N LEU A 153 6.56 -8.31 -10.56
CA LEU A 153 6.09 -7.00 -10.99
C LEU A 153 7.18 -6.30 -11.82
N THR A 154 6.82 -5.95 -13.04
CA THR A 154 7.56 -5.04 -13.92
C THR A 154 6.62 -3.94 -14.39
N ILE A 155 7.18 -2.75 -14.60
CA ILE A 155 6.49 -1.66 -15.29
C ILE A 155 6.61 -1.92 -16.80
N PRO A 156 5.52 -1.86 -17.58
CA PRO A 156 5.58 -2.02 -19.03
C PRO A 156 6.53 -1.01 -19.66
N GLU A 157 7.27 -1.41 -20.68
CA GLU A 157 8.13 -0.47 -21.43
C GLU A 157 7.33 0.67 -22.06
N ASN A 158 7.93 1.85 -22.13
CA ASN A 158 7.42 2.96 -22.92
C ASN A 158 8.20 3.04 -24.24
N GLN A 159 7.56 2.62 -25.32
CA GLN A 159 8.19 2.59 -26.65
C GLN A 159 8.43 3.99 -27.24
N ASP A 160 7.58 4.96 -26.92
CA ASP A 160 7.67 6.33 -27.46
C ASP A 160 8.90 7.07 -26.90
N LEU A 161 9.19 6.86 -25.61
CA LEU A 161 10.34 7.45 -24.91
C LEU A 161 11.53 6.49 -24.79
N ASN A 162 11.42 5.30 -25.37
CA ASN A 162 12.42 4.23 -25.27
C ASN A 162 12.92 4.01 -23.83
N SER A 163 11.98 4.02 -22.88
CA SER A 163 12.26 3.88 -21.45
C SER A 163 11.78 2.52 -20.96
N SER A 164 12.63 1.82 -20.21
CA SER A 164 12.38 0.45 -19.78
C SER A 164 13.22 0.05 -18.57
N HIS A 165 12.90 -1.12 -18.02
CA HIS A 165 13.76 -1.76 -17.03
C HIS A 165 15.10 -2.18 -17.61
N SER A 166 16.15 -2.16 -16.79
CA SER A 166 17.48 -2.59 -17.21
C SER A 166 17.54 -4.08 -17.55
N GLU A 167 18.38 -4.45 -18.51
CA GLU A 167 18.61 -5.86 -18.85
C GLU A 167 19.13 -6.65 -17.64
N GLU A 168 19.99 -6.04 -16.80
CA GLU A 168 20.47 -6.62 -15.54
C GLU A 168 19.30 -6.98 -14.62
N PHE A 169 18.34 -6.06 -14.46
CA PHE A 169 17.17 -6.29 -13.63
C PHE A 169 16.30 -7.41 -14.20
N LEU A 170 15.96 -7.37 -15.48
CA LEU A 170 15.11 -8.38 -16.13
C LEU A 170 15.74 -9.78 -16.07
N GLU A 171 17.05 -9.89 -16.27
CA GLU A 171 17.77 -11.16 -16.18
C GLU A 171 17.81 -11.69 -14.73
N SER A 172 17.90 -10.78 -13.74
CA SER A 172 17.87 -11.17 -12.33
C SER A 172 16.57 -11.88 -11.96
N LEU A 173 15.43 -11.48 -12.53
CA LEU A 173 14.11 -12.05 -12.23
C LEU A 173 14.01 -13.54 -12.54
N LYS A 174 14.73 -14.02 -13.55
CA LYS A 174 14.72 -15.42 -13.99
C LYS A 174 15.33 -16.36 -12.94
N ASN A 175 16.19 -15.83 -12.07
CA ASN A 175 16.96 -16.59 -11.09
C ASN A 175 16.51 -16.32 -9.64
N LEU A 176 15.50 -15.48 -9.42
CA LEU A 176 14.99 -15.19 -8.09
C LEU A 176 14.21 -16.37 -7.51
N LYS A 177 14.39 -16.61 -6.20
CA LYS A 177 13.53 -17.52 -5.46
C LYS A 177 12.09 -17.02 -5.54
N LEU A 178 11.17 -17.90 -5.93
CA LEU A 178 9.74 -17.59 -5.92
C LEU A 178 9.24 -17.41 -4.48
N PRO A 179 8.32 -16.46 -4.22
CA PRO A 179 7.65 -16.35 -2.93
C PRO A 179 6.85 -17.60 -2.61
N ASP A 180 6.86 -17.97 -1.33
CA ASP A 180 5.97 -19.01 -0.81
C ASP A 180 4.56 -18.43 -0.59
N ASP A 181 3.53 -19.26 -0.74
CA ASP A 181 2.15 -18.87 -0.45
C ASP A 181 2.01 -18.43 1.01
N THR A 182 1.25 -17.36 1.25
CA THR A 182 1.12 -16.75 2.58
C THR A 182 -0.33 -16.61 3.00
N TRP A 183 -0.69 -17.18 4.14
CA TRP A 183 -2.03 -17.06 4.71
C TRP A 183 -2.27 -15.69 5.33
N LEU A 184 -3.39 -15.06 4.97
CA LEU A 184 -3.87 -13.87 5.65
C LEU A 184 -4.62 -14.30 6.90
N THR A 185 -4.16 -13.88 8.09
CA THR A 185 -4.75 -14.29 9.37
C THR A 185 -5.78 -13.31 9.92
N SER A 186 -5.83 -12.09 9.40
CA SER A 186 -6.81 -11.06 9.78
C SER A 186 -7.33 -10.31 8.56
N SER A 187 -8.45 -9.60 8.74
CA SER A 187 -9.00 -8.67 7.74
C SER A 187 -8.67 -7.20 8.03
N LEU A 188 -7.79 -6.94 9.00
CA LEU A 188 -7.41 -5.57 9.36
C LEU A 188 -6.55 -4.96 8.26
N LEU A 189 -6.83 -3.70 7.95
CA LEU A 189 -6.17 -2.89 6.92
C LEU A 189 -5.27 -1.85 7.59
N ASP A 190 -4.15 -1.53 6.94
CA ASP A 190 -3.12 -0.70 7.57
C ASP A 190 -3.19 0.77 7.22
N LYS A 191 -3.36 1.08 5.93
CA LYS A 191 -3.35 2.46 5.43
C LYS A 191 -4.04 2.54 4.09
N LEU A 192 -4.78 3.62 3.88
CA LEU A 192 -5.27 4.08 2.58
C LEU A 192 -4.63 5.44 2.31
N GLU A 193 -4.01 5.60 1.16
CA GLU A 193 -3.37 6.86 0.76
C GLU A 193 -3.63 7.13 -0.73
N GLU A 194 -3.97 8.37 -1.04
CA GLU A 194 -4.17 8.83 -2.42
C GLU A 194 -2.80 9.00 -3.10
N GLY A 195 -2.67 8.44 -4.30
CA GLY A 195 -1.47 8.57 -5.11
C GLY A 195 -1.35 9.94 -5.77
N GLU A 196 -0.12 10.35 -6.04
CA GLU A 196 0.24 11.55 -6.81
C GLU A 196 -0.37 11.52 -8.21
N GLU A 197 -0.61 10.35 -8.79
CA GLU A 197 -1.27 10.19 -10.08
C GLU A 197 -2.72 10.69 -10.08
N SER A 198 -3.37 10.76 -8.91
CA SER A 198 -4.74 11.28 -8.81
C SER A 198 -4.84 12.76 -9.14
N ALA A 199 -3.76 13.52 -8.90
CA ALA A 199 -3.71 14.96 -9.18
C ALA A 199 -3.68 15.24 -10.68
N GLU A 200 -3.11 14.34 -11.46
CA GLU A 200 -3.03 14.46 -12.93
C GLU A 200 -4.12 13.67 -13.66
N SER A 201 -4.89 12.82 -12.95
CA SER A 201 -6.03 12.12 -13.52
C SER A 201 -7.31 12.92 -13.38
N TYR A 202 -7.80 13.50 -14.48
CA TYR A 202 -9.11 14.17 -14.50
C TYR A 202 -10.29 13.22 -14.25
N SER A 203 -10.14 11.95 -14.61
CA SER A 203 -11.24 10.97 -14.61
C SER A 203 -11.21 10.02 -13.43
N ASN A 204 -10.09 9.87 -12.72
CA ASN A 204 -10.00 8.87 -11.65
C ASN A 204 -9.33 9.40 -10.39
N TYR A 205 -9.73 8.86 -9.24
CA TYR A 205 -8.89 8.81 -8.05
C TYR A 205 -8.06 7.53 -8.08
N ILE A 206 -6.79 7.61 -7.71
CA ILE A 206 -5.88 6.48 -7.55
C ILE A 206 -5.54 6.37 -6.06
N PHE A 207 -5.95 5.27 -5.45
CA PHE A 207 -5.65 4.96 -4.06
C PHE A 207 -4.74 3.75 -3.95
N TYR A 208 -3.91 3.76 -2.92
CA TYR A 208 -3.11 2.64 -2.50
C TYR A 208 -3.59 2.19 -1.12
N LEU A 209 -4.08 0.95 -1.05
CA LEU A 209 -4.51 0.31 0.17
C LEU A 209 -3.47 -0.71 0.60
N SER A 210 -2.98 -0.61 1.84
CA SER A 210 -1.97 -1.52 2.39
C SER A 210 -2.53 -2.50 3.42
N LYS A 211 -1.97 -3.71 3.39
CA LYS A 211 -2.10 -4.75 4.41
C LYS A 211 -0.78 -5.50 4.56
N GLY A 212 -0.05 -5.24 5.64
CA GLY A 212 1.32 -5.66 5.83
C GLY A 212 2.16 -5.30 4.61
N LYS A 213 2.74 -6.33 3.98
CA LYS A 213 3.58 -6.19 2.79
C LYS A 213 2.81 -6.19 1.46
N ILE A 214 1.48 -6.12 1.51
CA ILE A 214 0.60 -6.16 0.33
C ILE A 214 0.07 -4.75 0.07
N ILE A 215 0.10 -4.33 -1.20
CA ILE A 215 -0.46 -3.06 -1.66
C ILE A 215 -1.47 -3.36 -2.78
N PHE A 216 -2.71 -2.93 -2.58
CA PHE A 216 -3.74 -2.91 -3.61
C PHE A 216 -3.75 -1.52 -4.24
N ARG A 217 -3.55 -1.43 -5.56
CA ARG A 217 -3.79 -0.20 -6.31
C ARG A 217 -5.25 -0.18 -6.75
N ILE A 218 -5.96 0.88 -6.38
CA ILE A 218 -7.40 1.00 -6.54
C ILE A 218 -7.66 2.26 -7.36
N LYS A 219 -8.37 2.10 -8.48
CA LYS A 219 -8.84 3.19 -9.32
C LYS A 219 -10.33 3.40 -9.07
N ILE A 220 -10.75 4.64 -8.85
CA ILE A 220 -12.16 5.00 -8.68
C ILE A 220 -12.52 6.07 -9.70
N ASP A 221 -13.44 5.77 -10.61
CA ASP A 221 -13.88 6.71 -11.64
C ASP A 221 -14.72 7.85 -11.02
N LYS A 222 -14.26 9.09 -11.22
CA LYS A 222 -14.86 10.34 -10.73
C LYS A 222 -16.20 10.64 -11.42
N ASN A 223 -16.34 10.25 -12.68
CA ASN A 223 -17.40 10.72 -13.59
C ASN A 223 -18.35 9.62 -14.05
N SER A 224 -18.02 8.35 -13.81
CA SER A 224 -18.86 7.22 -14.19
C SER A 224 -20.24 7.27 -13.53
N THR A 225 -21.25 6.78 -14.24
CA THR A 225 -22.61 6.56 -13.72
C THR A 225 -22.87 5.10 -13.34
N LYS A 226 -21.85 4.23 -13.47
CA LYS A 226 -21.94 2.81 -13.10
C LYS A 226 -22.20 2.66 -11.60
N ASN A 227 -22.93 1.60 -11.24
CA ASN A 227 -23.28 1.27 -9.85
C ASN A 227 -22.04 1.02 -8.98
N ASN A 228 -20.98 0.45 -9.54
CA ASN A 228 -19.67 0.36 -8.90
C ASN A 228 -18.62 0.95 -9.83
N LYS A 229 -17.86 1.92 -9.32
CA LYS A 229 -16.83 2.68 -10.03
C LYS A 229 -15.42 2.30 -9.60
N LEU A 230 -15.32 1.39 -8.63
CA LEU A 230 -14.05 0.91 -8.10
C LEU A 230 -13.51 -0.22 -8.97
N GLU A 231 -12.25 -0.08 -9.34
CA GLU A 231 -11.45 -1.10 -10.00
C GLU A 231 -10.23 -1.40 -9.12
N ILE A 232 -10.09 -2.65 -8.70
CA ILE A 232 -8.82 -3.16 -8.19
C ILE A 232 -8.00 -3.50 -9.43
N GLU A 233 -6.94 -2.74 -9.65
CA GLU A 233 -6.14 -2.94 -10.84
C GLU A 233 -5.44 -4.30 -10.81
N PRO A 234 -5.25 -4.92 -11.98
CA PRO A 234 -4.37 -6.06 -12.07
C PRO A 234 -2.99 -5.62 -11.57
N TRP A 235 -2.33 -6.48 -10.79
CA TRP A 235 -1.12 -6.19 -10.00
C TRP A 235 -1.45 -5.70 -8.58
N ILE A 236 -1.92 -6.61 -7.72
CA ILE A 236 -1.74 -6.44 -6.27
C ILE A 236 -0.27 -6.73 -5.96
N TRP A 237 0.41 -5.79 -5.32
CA TRP A 237 1.86 -5.86 -5.09
C TRP A 237 2.12 -6.57 -3.78
N TYR A 238 3.05 -7.51 -3.78
CA TYR A 238 3.49 -8.18 -2.57
C TYR A 238 5.00 -8.14 -2.42
N PHE A 239 5.46 -7.55 -1.31
CA PHE A 239 6.87 -7.43 -0.98
C PHE A 239 7.31 -8.59 -0.07
N SER A 240 7.19 -9.82 -0.55
CA SER A 240 7.43 -11.05 0.22
C SER A 240 8.79 -11.07 0.95
N PHE A 241 9.84 -10.61 0.26
CA PHE A 241 11.22 -10.59 0.77
C PHE A 241 11.59 -9.33 1.57
N SER A 242 10.69 -8.36 1.69
CA SER A 242 10.94 -7.17 2.50
C SER A 242 11.10 -7.56 3.97
N LYS A 243 12.06 -6.94 4.66
CA LYS A 243 12.23 -7.13 6.11
C LYS A 243 11.28 -6.28 6.95
N THR A 244 10.56 -5.34 6.33
CA THR A 244 9.60 -4.46 6.98
C THR A 244 8.19 -4.69 6.44
N ASN A 245 7.19 -4.51 7.30
CA ASN A 245 5.77 -4.47 6.93
C ASN A 245 5.33 -3.06 6.53
N ASN A 246 6.14 -2.03 6.80
CA ASN A 246 5.81 -0.66 6.44
C ASN A 246 6.43 -0.33 5.08
N ILE A 247 5.64 -0.53 4.02
CA ILE A 247 6.01 -0.21 2.65
C ILE A 247 5.60 1.24 2.34
N SER A 248 6.53 2.03 1.80
CA SER A 248 6.27 3.44 1.48
C SER A 248 5.38 3.59 0.25
N ILE A 249 4.08 3.84 0.47
CA ILE A 249 3.12 4.16 -0.59
C ILE A 249 3.55 5.39 -1.38
N LYS A 250 3.97 6.46 -0.71
CA LYS A 250 4.43 7.68 -1.38
C LYS A 250 5.55 7.40 -2.39
N LEU A 251 6.53 6.56 -2.04
CA LEU A 251 7.57 6.18 -2.99
C LEU A 251 7.00 5.40 -4.16
N ILE A 252 6.15 4.40 -3.91
CA ILE A 252 5.50 3.60 -4.97
C ILE A 252 4.74 4.51 -5.94
N SER A 253 3.91 5.41 -5.40
CA SER A 253 3.13 6.35 -6.17
C SER A 253 4.01 7.30 -7.00
N ASN A 254 5.08 7.87 -6.42
CA ASN A 254 6.06 8.68 -7.16
C ASN A 254 6.70 7.91 -8.32
N ILE A 255 7.10 6.66 -8.08
CA ILE A 255 7.74 5.81 -9.09
C ILE A 255 6.77 5.53 -10.23
N LEU A 256 5.52 5.16 -9.92
CA LEU A 256 4.50 4.90 -10.93
C LEU A 256 4.08 6.17 -11.66
N HIS A 257 3.98 7.29 -10.97
CA HIS A 257 3.73 8.57 -11.59
C HIS A 257 4.78 8.88 -12.67
N SER A 258 6.07 8.74 -12.34
CA SER A 258 7.14 8.99 -13.30
C SER A 258 7.20 7.94 -14.42
N ALA A 259 7.28 6.65 -14.10
CA ALA A 259 7.49 5.61 -15.11
C ALA A 259 6.23 5.23 -15.89
N TYR A 260 5.08 5.14 -15.22
CA TYR A 260 3.83 4.64 -15.81
C TYR A 260 2.96 5.76 -16.37
N VAL A 261 2.89 6.93 -15.71
CA VAL A 261 2.09 8.07 -16.22
C VAL A 261 2.90 8.89 -17.24
N HIS A 262 4.13 9.27 -16.91
CA HIS A 262 4.97 10.09 -17.80
C HIS A 262 5.87 9.28 -18.74
N GLY A 263 6.15 8.01 -18.43
CA GLY A 263 7.03 7.18 -19.24
C GLY A 263 8.51 7.43 -19.00
N ASP A 264 8.89 8.19 -17.97
CA ASP A 264 10.27 8.62 -17.78
C ASP A 264 11.18 7.49 -17.29
N GLN A 265 12.37 7.37 -17.87
CA GLN A 265 13.41 6.42 -17.45
C GLN A 265 13.74 6.49 -15.95
N ILE A 266 13.71 7.69 -15.35
CA ILE A 266 14.01 7.88 -13.93
C ILE A 266 13.05 7.09 -13.02
N GLY A 267 11.80 6.87 -13.44
CA GLY A 267 10.87 6.05 -12.68
C GLY A 267 11.30 4.57 -12.67
N TYR A 268 11.73 4.02 -13.80
CA TYR A 268 12.27 2.65 -13.90
C TYR A 268 13.54 2.50 -13.07
N ASP A 269 14.46 3.45 -13.18
CA ASP A 269 15.71 3.46 -12.43
C ASP A 269 15.46 3.50 -10.91
N ARG A 270 14.47 4.30 -10.47
CA ARG A 270 14.09 4.40 -9.04
C ARG A 270 13.34 3.17 -8.55
N PHE A 271 12.57 2.50 -9.41
CA PHE A 271 11.99 1.19 -9.08
C PHE A 271 13.12 0.21 -8.72
N GLU A 272 14.12 0.07 -9.57
CA GLU A 272 15.21 -0.89 -9.37
C GLU A 272 16.18 -0.47 -8.25
N SER A 273 16.50 0.82 -8.17
CA SER A 273 17.48 1.31 -7.22
C SER A 273 16.87 1.64 -5.86
N ASP A 274 15.87 2.52 -5.78
CA ASP A 274 15.33 2.99 -4.52
C ASP A 274 14.48 1.92 -3.83
N LEU A 275 13.51 1.36 -4.58
CA LEU A 275 12.52 0.44 -4.03
C LEU A 275 13.10 -0.97 -3.80
N VAL A 276 13.74 -1.56 -4.81
CA VAL A 276 14.30 -2.92 -4.69
C VAL A 276 15.59 -2.92 -3.86
N LYS A 277 16.60 -2.12 -4.24
CA LYS A 277 17.96 -2.20 -3.66
C LYS A 277 18.14 -1.37 -2.37
N LYS A 278 17.88 -0.06 -2.39
CA LYS A 278 18.20 0.86 -1.26
C LYS A 278 17.30 0.65 -0.05
N LEU A 279 15.99 0.59 -0.25
CA LEU A 279 15.03 0.31 0.84
C LEU A 279 14.94 -1.17 1.21
N ARG A 280 15.59 -2.04 0.43
CA ARG A 280 15.66 -3.48 0.68
C ARG A 280 14.28 -4.13 0.80
N TYR A 281 13.30 -3.63 0.05
CA TYR A 281 11.99 -4.27 -0.03
C TYR A 281 12.04 -5.55 -0.90
N GLY A 282 13.09 -5.70 -1.71
CA GLY A 282 13.18 -6.77 -2.70
C GLY A 282 12.29 -6.49 -3.90
N VAL A 283 12.30 -7.41 -4.87
CA VAL A 283 11.45 -7.29 -6.05
C VAL A 283 10.00 -7.58 -5.65
N PRO A 284 9.06 -6.64 -5.88
CA PRO A 284 7.66 -6.89 -5.63
C PRO A 284 7.11 -7.95 -6.59
N SER A 285 6.18 -8.75 -6.08
CA SER A 285 5.45 -9.74 -6.85
C SER A 285 4.06 -9.25 -7.21
N LYS A 286 3.54 -9.73 -8.33
CA LYS A 286 2.12 -9.74 -8.64
C LYS A 286 1.47 -10.96 -7.97
N ILE A 287 0.41 -10.73 -7.23
CA ILE A 287 -0.30 -11.77 -6.48
C ILE A 287 -1.79 -11.79 -6.77
N ILE A 288 -2.40 -12.95 -6.51
CA ILE A 288 -3.86 -13.13 -6.43
C ILE A 288 -4.24 -13.63 -5.03
N LEU A 289 -5.51 -13.45 -4.69
CA LEU A 289 -6.13 -13.95 -3.46
C LEU A 289 -6.90 -15.24 -3.76
N LYS A 290 -6.37 -16.38 -3.32
CA LYS A 290 -7.04 -17.69 -3.43
C LYS A 290 -7.76 -18.03 -2.12
N ILE A 291 -8.89 -18.71 -2.22
CA ILE A 291 -9.65 -19.17 -1.05
C ILE A 291 -8.86 -20.29 -0.37
N LYS A 292 -8.73 -20.26 0.96
CA LYS A 292 -8.06 -21.34 1.70
C LYS A 292 -8.83 -22.65 1.57
N ASP A 293 -8.11 -23.75 1.36
CA ASP A 293 -8.71 -25.07 1.11
C ASP A 293 -9.59 -25.58 2.27
N ASN A 294 -9.30 -25.14 3.50
CA ASN A 294 -10.05 -25.51 4.71
C ASN A 294 -11.25 -24.60 5.00
N TYR A 295 -11.54 -23.63 4.14
CA TYR A 295 -12.70 -22.77 4.32
C TYR A 295 -13.96 -23.45 3.75
N GLU A 296 -14.88 -23.83 4.63
CA GLU A 296 -16.18 -24.38 4.25
C GLU A 296 -17.14 -23.24 3.81
N ILE A 297 -17.74 -23.38 2.61
CA ILE A 297 -18.66 -22.41 1.99
C ILE A 297 -20.11 -22.82 2.15
#